data_AF-A0A929IVN2-F1
#
_entry.id   AF-A0A929IVN2-F1
#
_cell.length_a   1.000
_cell.length_b   1.000
_cell.length_c   1.000
_cell.angle_alpha   90.00
_cell.angle_beta   90.00
_cell.angle_gamma   90.00
#
_symmetry.space_group_name_H-M   'P 1'
#
loop_
_entity.id
_entity.type
_entity.pdbx_description
1 polymer ?
#
loop_
_entity_poly.entity_id
_entity_poly.type
_entity_poly.pdbx_seq_one_letter_code
_entity_poly.pdbx_strand_id
1 'polypeptide(L)' 'MPELTPDMLLRAYAIGVFPMAEDRDDPDLFWV' A
#
# COMPACT_ATOMS: atom_id res chain seq x y z
N MET A 1 7.70 0.01 -9.82
CA MET A 1 6.78 -0.30 -8.70
C MET A 1 5.36 -0.34 -9.26
N PRO A 2 4.51 -1.28 -8.82
CA PRO A 2 3.09 -1.20 -9.17
C PRO A 2 2.54 0.15 -8.71
N GLU A 3 1.82 0.83 -9.60
CA GLU A 3 1.23 2.13 -9.31
C GLU A 3 0.11 1.96 -8.28
N LEU A 4 0.15 2.73 -7.19
CA LEU A 4 -0.93 2.76 -6.20
C LEU A 4 -2.16 3.45 -6.81
N THR A 5 -3.20 2.67 -7.13
CA THR A 5 -4.45 3.23 -7.61
C THR A 5 -5.44 3.45 -6.47
N PRO A 6 -6.31 4.47 -6.54
CA PRO A 6 -7.37 4.69 -5.56
C PRO A 6 -8.26 3.46 -5.36
N ASP A 7 -8.65 2.78 -6.44
CA ASP A 7 -9.48 1.57 -6.38
C ASP A 7 -8.83 0.42 -5.61
N MET A 8 -7.51 0.26 -5.74
CA MET A 8 -6.77 -0.75 -4.98
C MET A 8 -6.76 -0.43 -3.49
N LEU A 9 -6.48 0.83 -3.13
CA LEU A 9 -6.48 1.28 -1.73
C LEU A 9 -7.85 1.09 -1.09
N LEU A 10 -8.93 1.48 -1.77
CA LEU A 10 -10.29 1.33 -1.25
C LEU A 10 -10.63 -0.13 -0.94
N ARG A 11 -10.24 -1.06 -1.82
CA ARG A 11 -10.46 -2.49 -1.60
C ARG A 11 -9.62 -3.05 -0.46
N ALA A 12 -8.35 -2.68 -0.37
CA ALA A 12 -7.46 -3.14 0.68
C ALA A 12 -7.92 -2.66 2.07
N TYR A 13 -8.27 -1.37 2.19
CA TYR A 13 -8.75 -0.79 3.44
C TYR A 13 -10.09 -1.40 3.88
N ALA A 14 -10.95 -1.81 2.94
CA ALA A 14 -12.21 -2.48 3.25
C ALA A 14 -12.04 -3.85 3.92
N ILE A 15 -10.89 -4.51 3.71
CA ILE A 15 -10.56 -5.81 4.33
C ILE A 15 -9.50 -5.71 5.43
N GLY A 16 -9.14 -4.49 5.83
CA GLY A 16 -8.17 -4.24 6.89
C GLY A 16 -6.71 -4.48 6.49
N VAL A 17 -6.37 -4.33 5.20
CA VAL A 17 -5.00 -4.44 4.69
C VAL A 17 -4.49 -3.05 4.30
N PHE A 18 -3.27 -2.71 4.72
CA PHE A 18 -2.69 -1.37 4.58
C PHE A 18 -1.28 -1.43 3.96
N PRO A 19 -0.95 -0.53 3.02
CA PRO A 19 0.40 -0.43 2.49
C PRO A 19 1.32 0.28 3.50
N MET A 20 2.54 -0.21 3.65
CA MET A 20 3.57 0.34 4.54
C MET A 20 4.94 0.25 3.85
N ALA A 21 5.80 1.23 4.10
CA ALA A 21 7.22 1.19 3.72
C ALA A 21 8.08 1.18 4.99
N GLU A 22 9.30 0.67 4.93
CA GLU A 22 10.18 0.62 6.12
C GLU A 22 10.65 2.04 6.51
N ASP A 23 10.96 2.86 5.50
CA ASP A 23 11.37 4.27 5.64
C ASP A 23 10.64 5.20 4.65
N ARG A 24 10.72 6.51 4.88
CA ARG A 24 10.05 7.54 4.05
C ARG A 24 10.45 7.49 2.57
N ASP A 25 11.73 7.26 2.32
CA ASP A 25 12.32 7.28 0.98
C ASP A 25 12.55 5.86 0.43
N ASP A 26 12.00 4.85 1.11
CA ASP A 26 12.13 3.46 0.71
C ASP A 26 11.34 3.22 -0.60
N PRO A 27 12.00 2.71 -1.66
CA PRO A 27 11.32 2.33 -2.89
C PRO A 27 10.31 1.19 -2.70
N ASP A 28 10.44 0.38 -1.66
CA ASP A 28 9.68 -0.84 -1.48
C ASP A 28 8.44 -0.64 -0.60
N LEU A 29 7.33 -1.23 -1.05
CA LEU A 29 6.03 -1.21 -0.35
C LEU A 29 5.62 -2.63 0.03
N PHE A 30 5.20 -2.77 1.27
CA PHE A 30 4.69 -3.99 1.89
C PHE A 30 3.22 -3.81 2.25
N TRP A 31 2.48 -4.91 2.41
CA TRP A 31 1.07 -4.88 2.81
C TRP A 31 0.90 -5.68 4.11
N VAL A 32 0.20 -5.08 5.08
CA VAL A 32 -0.07 -5.65 6.41
C VAL A 32 -1.55 -5.70 6.68
#